data_AF-A0A7Y3NWL3-F1
#
_entry.id   AF-A0A7Y3NWL3-F1
#
_cell.length_a   1.000
_cell.length_b   1.000
_cell.length_c   1.000
_cell.angle_alpha   90.00
_cell.angle_beta   90.00
_cell.angle_gamma   90.00
#
_symmetry.space_group_name_H-M   'P 1'
#
loop_
_entity.id
_entity.type
_entity.pdbx_description
1 polymer ?
#
loop_
_entity_poly.entity_id
_entity_poly.type
_entity_poly.pdbx_seq_one_letter_code
_entity_poly.pdbx_strand_id
1 'polypeptide(L)' 'MAGDTVLLVEDIATTGGQVLEAAKVIQAAGATVEKIVAVIDRQEGARENIQAAGFIFEAILTKNDLGI' A
#
# COMPACT_ATOMS: atom_id res chain seq x y z
N MET A 1 3.91 -11.73 15.20
CA MET A 1 3.97 -11.60 13.74
C MET A 1 3.20 -12.75 13.10
N ALA A 2 3.62 -14.00 13.29
CA ALA A 2 2.83 -15.14 12.82
C ALA A 2 1.40 -15.13 13.39
N GLY A 3 0.40 -15.09 12.49
CA GLY A 3 -1.03 -15.00 12.85
C GLY A 3 -1.58 -13.58 13.07
N ASP A 4 -0.73 -12.55 13.08
CA ASP A 4 -1.19 -11.17 13.19
C ASP A 4 -1.82 -10.71 11.87
N THR A 5 -2.86 -9.86 11.98
CA THR A 5 -3.43 -9.15 10.82
C THR A 5 -3.03 -7.68 10.93
N VAL A 6 -2.41 -7.15 9.88
CA VAL A 6 -1.85 -5.80 9.89
C VAL A 6 -2.35 -4.96 8.73
N LEU A 7 -2.40 -3.65 8.98
CA LEU A 7 -2.60 -2.60 7.99
C LEU A 7 -1.25 -1.91 7.74
N LEU A 8 -0.83 -1.81 6.49
CA LEU A 8 0.32 -0.98 6.13
C LEU A 8 -0.14 0.43 5.81
N VAL A 9 0.54 1.42 6.38
CA VAL A 9 0.24 2.84 6.15
C VAL A 9 1.44 3.51 5.51
N GLU A 10 1.19 4.26 4.44
CA GLU A 10 2.16 5.07 3.70
C GLU A 10 1.72 6.54 3.72
N ASP A 11 2.67 7.49 3.72
CA ASP A 11 2.32 8.90 3.61
C ASP A 11 1.94 9.27 2.16
N ILE A 12 2.84 9.02 1.21
CA ILE A 12 2.70 9.36 -0.20
C ILE A 12 3.02 8.14 -1.06
N ALA A 13 2.02 7.67 -1.80
CA ALA A 13 2.18 6.58 -2.75
C ALA A 13 2.47 7.13 -4.16
N THR A 14 3.67 6.85 -4.68
CA THR A 14 4.05 7.12 -6.08
C THR A 14 3.94 5.85 -6.92
N THR A 15 4.92 4.95 -6.84
CA THR A 15 4.95 3.67 -7.56
C THR A 15 4.58 2.47 -6.70
N GLY A 16 4.59 2.61 -5.37
CA GLY A 16 4.27 1.55 -4.40
C GLY A 16 5.41 0.54 -4.14
N GLY A 17 6.62 0.76 -4.66
CA GLY A 17 7.72 -0.21 -4.54
C GLY A 17 8.11 -0.55 -3.09
N GLN A 18 8.32 0.48 -2.26
CA GLN A 18 8.76 0.28 -0.87
C GLN A 18 7.72 -0.45 -0.02
N VAL A 19 6.45 -0.05 -0.11
CA VAL A 19 5.37 -0.67 0.67
C VAL A 19 5.12 -2.12 0.23
N LEU A 20 5.36 -2.46 -1.04
CA LEU A 20 5.32 -3.83 -1.55
C LEU A 20 6.46 -4.70 -1.01
N GLU A 21 7.66 -4.16 -0.89
CA GLU A 21 8.78 -4.88 -0.25
C GLU A 21 8.47 -5.14 1.23
N ALA A 22 7.95 -4.14 1.94
CA ALA A 22 7.53 -4.28 3.34
C ALA A 22 6.42 -5.34 3.49
N ALA A 23 5.41 -5.33 2.62
CA ALA A 23 4.31 -6.30 2.63
C ALA A 23 4.82 -7.74 2.47
N LYS A 24 5.77 -7.97 1.55
CA LYS A 24 6.41 -9.29 1.36
C LYS A 24 7.17 -9.75 2.59
N VAL A 25 7.92 -8.87 3.25
CA VAL A 25 8.66 -9.18 4.47
C VAL A 25 7.70 -9.58 5.60
N ILE A 26 6.60 -8.84 5.76
CA ILE A 26 5.57 -9.12 6.76
C ILE A 26 4.88 -10.45 6.50
N GLN A 27 4.50 -10.74 5.26
CA GLN A 27 3.92 -12.03 4.88
C GLN A 27 4.90 -13.19 5.13
N ALA A 28 6.18 -13.02 4.81
CA ALA A 28 7.21 -14.02 5.07
C ALA A 28 7.41 -14.30 6.57
N ALA A 29 7.09 -13.33 7.43
CA ALA A 29 7.06 -13.50 8.89
C ALA A 29 5.77 -14.16 9.42
N GLY A 30 4.85 -14.55 8.52
CA GLY A 30 3.61 -15.27 8.85
C GLY A 30 2.41 -14.39 9.21
N ALA A 31 2.50 -13.08 8.99
CA ALA A 31 1.38 -12.15 9.20
C ALA A 31 0.53 -12.00 7.93
N THR A 32 -0.73 -11.63 8.11
CA THR A 32 -1.64 -11.23 7.02
C THR A 32 -1.57 -9.72 6.83
N VAL A 33 -1.23 -9.27 5.63
CA VAL A 33 -1.38 -7.86 5.23
C VAL A 33 -2.78 -7.69 4.65
N GLU A 34 -3.69 -7.16 5.44
CA GLU A 34 -5.11 -7.01 5.05
C GLU A 34 -5.26 -5.95 3.95
N LYS A 35 -4.58 -4.82 4.11
CA LYS A 35 -4.66 -3.68 3.20
C LYS A 35 -3.43 -2.78 3.32
N ILE A 36 -3.15 -2.06 2.24
CA ILE A 36 -2.19 -0.97 2.18
C ILE A 36 -2.97 0.34 2.00
N VAL A 37 -2.72 1.32 2.86
CA VAL A 37 -3.42 2.62 2.85
C VAL A 37 -2.41 3.74 2.74
N ALA A 38 -2.59 4.63 1.77
CA ALA A 38 -1.81 5.86 1.65
C ALA A 38 -2.61 7.08 2.13
N VAL A 39 -1.93 8.10 2.66
CA VAL A 39 -2.58 9.41 2.85
C VAL A 39 -2.81 10.07 1.50
N ILE A 40 -1.81 10.08 0.61
CA ILE A 40 -1.90 10.68 -0.73
C ILE A 40 -1.47 9.67 -1.80
N ASP A 41 -2.35 9.37 -2.76
CA ASP A 41 -2.01 8.67 -4.00
C ASP A 41 -1.67 9.69 -5.09
N ARG A 42 -0.41 9.71 -5.54
CA ARG A 42 0.07 10.60 -6.60
C ARG A 42 -0.43 10.20 -7.99
N GLN A 43 -1.10 9.05 -8.13
CA GLN A 43 -1.55 8.46 -9.39
C GLN A 43 -0.37 8.21 -10.36
N GLU A 44 0.76 7.77 -9.81
CA GLU A 44 2.00 7.48 -10.56
C GLU A 44 2.26 5.96 -10.68
N GLY A 45 1.23 5.14 -10.50
CA GLY A 45 1.27 3.68 -10.69
C GLY A 45 1.17 2.83 -9.41
N ALA A 46 1.15 3.45 -8.22
CA ALA A 46 1.07 2.70 -6.96
C ALA A 46 -0.16 1.80 -6.87
N ARG A 47 -1.34 2.31 -7.21
CA ARG A 47 -2.58 1.55 -7.16
C ARG A 47 -2.50 0.30 -8.02
N GLU A 48 -2.10 0.45 -9.27
CA GLU A 48 -2.00 -0.63 -10.24
C GLU A 48 -0.97 -1.67 -9.78
N ASN A 49 0.21 -1.22 -9.35
CA ASN A 49 1.29 -2.10 -8.91
C ASN A 49 0.90 -2.88 -7.64
N ILE A 50 0.25 -2.22 -6.68
CA ILE A 50 -0.15 -2.84 -5.41
C ILE A 50 -1.26 -3.86 -5.63
N GLN A 51 -2.27 -3.52 -6.43
CA GLN A 51 -3.36 -4.43 -6.77
C GLN A 51 -2.87 -5.61 -7.61
N ALA A 52 -1.94 -5.39 -8.56
CA ALA A 52 -1.32 -6.46 -9.34
C ALA A 52 -0.50 -7.44 -8.48
N ALA A 53 0.06 -6.97 -7.36
CA ALA A 53 0.74 -7.82 -6.38
C ALA A 53 -0.23 -8.57 -5.43
N GLY A 54 -1.55 -8.41 -5.61
CA GLY A 54 -2.57 -9.13 -4.85
C GLY A 54 -2.99 -8.45 -3.54
N PHE A 55 -2.60 -7.19 -3.32
CA PHE A 55 -2.97 -6.44 -2.12
C PHE A 55 -4.12 -5.46 -2.39
N ILE A 56 -4.92 -5.20 -1.36
CA ILE A 56 -5.92 -4.14 -1.39
C ILE A 56 -5.21 -2.78 -1.19
N PHE A 57 -5.53 -1.79 -2.02
CA PHE A 57 -5.00 -0.43 -1.92
C PHE A 57 -6.10 0.62 -1.82
N GLU A 58 -6.00 1.47 -0.80
CA GLU A 58 -6.84 2.65 -0.60
C GLU A 58 -5.98 3.88 -0.35
N ALA A 59 -6.53 5.05 -0.69
CA ALA A 59 -5.90 6.32 -0.41
C ALA A 59 -6.94 7.29 0.14
N ILE A 60 -6.55 8.13 1.09
CA ILE A 60 -7.44 9.15 1.67
C ILE A 60 -7.66 10.28 0.66
N LEU A 61 -6.58 10.72 0.01
CA LEU A 61 -6.60 11.73 -1.04
C LEU A 61 -5.84 11.22 -2.26
N THR A 62 -6.23 11.72 -3.42
CA THR A 62 -5.50 11.58 -4.67
C THR A 62 -4.86 12.91 -5.06
N LYS A 63 -3.89 12.86 -5.96
CA LYS A 63 -3.36 14.04 -6.65
C LYS A 63 -4.47 14.96 -7.19
N ASN A 64 -5.57 14.38 -7.71
CA ASN A 64 -6.70 15.16 -8.23
C ASN A 64 -7.46 15.91 -7.13
N ASP A 65 -7.60 15.31 -5.93
CA ASP A 65 -8.27 15.94 -4.78
C ASP A 65 -7.50 17.18 -4.29
N LEU A 66 -6.19 17.22 -4.56
CA LEU A 66 -5.30 18.33 -4.23
C LEU A 66 -5.20 19.39 -5.36
N GLY A 67 -5.80 19.14 -6.53
CA GLY A 67 -5.78 20.06 -7.66
C GLY A 67 -4.41 20.22 -8.34
N ILE A 68 -3.52 19.24 -8.20
CA ILE A 68 -2.16 19.25 -8.76
C ILE A 68 -1.92 18.08 -9.73
#